data_AF-A0A2V8QZ09-F1
#
_entry.id   AF-A0A2V8QZ09-F1
#
_cell.length_a   1.000
_cell.length_b   1.000
_cell.length_c   1.000
_cell.angle_alpha   90.00
_cell.angle_beta   90.00
_cell.angle_gamma   90.00
#
_symmetry.space_group_name_H-M   'P 1'
#
loop_
_entity.id
_entity.type
_entity.pdbx_description
1 polymer ?
#
loop_
_entity_poly.entity_id
_entity_poly.type
_entity_poly.pdbx_seq_one_letter_code
_entity_poly.pdbx_strand_id
1 'polypeptide(L)'
;IIKTIEQAPAGSAWAVGTEVNLVNRLVRAHPDKDIRLLAPDLCMCATMYRIAPQNLAWVLDSLAGGLVVNQITVPAETARWARVALDRMLAIK
;
A
#
# COMPACT_ATOMS: atom_id res chain seq x y z
N ILE A 1 -3.01 -13.20 1.37
CA ILE A 1 -1.57 -13.10 1.04
C ILE A 1 -0.74 -12.94 2.31
N ILE A 2 -0.70 -11.76 2.94
CA ILE A 2 0.17 -11.49 4.12
C ILE A 2 -0.06 -12.53 5.23
N LYS A 3 -1.27 -12.63 5.78
CA LYS A 3 -1.61 -13.61 6.83
C LYS A 3 -1.28 -15.05 6.44
N THR A 4 -1.52 -15.41 5.18
CA THR A 4 -1.27 -16.76 4.67
C THR A 4 0.22 -17.10 4.70
N ILE A 5 1.07 -16.16 4.29
CA ILE A 5 2.53 -16.32 4.30
C ILE A 5 3.07 -16.26 5.73
N GLU A 6 2.53 -15.39 6.58
CA GLU A 6 2.90 -15.31 8.01
C GLU A 6 2.65 -16.65 8.72
N GLN A 7 1.53 -17.30 8.42
CA GLN A 7 1.13 -18.58 9.02
C GLN A 7 1.79 -19.80 8.36
N ALA A 8 2.49 -19.61 7.25
CA ALA A 8 3.14 -20.70 6.54
C ALA A 8 4.35 -21.23 7.32
N PRO A 9 4.66 -22.53 7.21
CA PRO A 9 5.85 -23.08 7.83
C PRO A 9 7.14 -22.48 7.25
N ALA A 10 8.20 -22.46 8.06
CA ALA A 10 9.54 -22.10 7.60
C ALA A 10 9.99 -23.04 6.45
N GLY A 11 10.75 -22.50 5.51
CA GLY A 11 11.19 -23.20 4.30
C GLY A 11 10.11 -23.35 3.21
N SER A 12 8.91 -22.81 3.42
CA SER A 12 7.87 -22.80 2.37
C SER A 12 8.24 -21.87 1.22
N ALA A 13 7.78 -22.21 0.01
CA ALA A 13 8.03 -21.47 -1.22
C ALA A 13 6.75 -20.82 -1.78
N TRP A 14 6.81 -19.54 -2.16
CA TRP A 14 5.67 -18.72 -2.56
C TRP A 14 5.99 -17.91 -3.82
N ALA A 15 5.13 -18.01 -4.82
CA ALA A 15 5.10 -17.08 -5.95
C ALA A 15 3.89 -16.14 -5.77
N VAL A 16 4.14 -14.83 -5.66
CA VAL A 16 3.12 -13.83 -5.32
C VAL A 16 2.82 -12.95 -6.55
N GLY A 17 1.59 -13.02 -7.05
CA GLY A 17 1.11 -12.22 -8.18
C GLY A 17 0.51 -10.89 -7.72
N THR A 18 1.37 -9.94 -7.33
CA THR A 18 0.95 -8.60 -6.92
C THR A 18 2.07 -7.59 -7.22
N GLU A 19 1.90 -6.35 -6.80
CA GLU A 19 2.89 -5.29 -6.98
C GLU A 19 4.20 -5.61 -6.22
N VAL A 20 5.33 -5.30 -6.85
CA VAL A 20 6.67 -5.73 -6.39
C VAL A 20 7.04 -5.25 -4.99
N ASN A 21 6.58 -4.08 -4.55
CA ASN A 21 6.89 -3.55 -3.22
C ASN A 21 6.27 -4.40 -2.11
N LEU A 22 5.07 -4.96 -2.32
CA LEU A 22 4.49 -5.88 -1.35
C LEU A 22 5.29 -7.20 -1.30
N VAL A 23 5.72 -7.71 -2.45
CA VAL A 23 6.56 -8.93 -2.52
C VAL A 23 7.89 -8.70 -1.81
N ASN A 24 8.59 -7.61 -2.12
CA ASN A 24 9.85 -7.24 -1.47
C ASN A 24 9.68 -7.03 0.04
N ARG A 25 8.55 -6.47 0.48
CA ARG A 25 8.23 -6.34 1.90
C ARG A 25 8.09 -7.70 2.57
N LEU A 26 7.41 -8.65 1.92
CA LEU A 26 7.23 -10.01 2.42
C LEU A 26 8.56 -10.77 2.51
N VAL A 27 9.42 -10.65 1.48
CA VAL A 27 10.77 -11.22 1.48
C VAL A 27 11.59 -10.73 2.68
N ARG A 28 11.56 -9.42 2.96
CA ARG A 28 12.29 -8.82 4.10
C ARG A 28 11.71 -9.23 5.45
N ALA A 29 10.39 -9.37 5.55
CA ALA A 29 9.71 -9.70 6.79
C ALA A 29 9.77 -11.19 7.16
N HIS A 30 9.96 -12.08 6.16
CA HIS A 30 9.97 -13.53 6.33
C HIS A 30 11.20 -14.15 5.66
N PRO A 31 12.42 -13.88 6.17
CA PRO A 31 13.66 -14.42 5.59
C PRO A 31 13.76 -15.95 5.71
N ASP A 32 12.91 -16.57 6.53
CA ASP A 32 12.79 -18.02 6.69
C ASP A 32 12.01 -18.71 5.56
N LYS A 33 11.48 -17.96 4.58
CA LYS A 33 10.64 -18.46 3.49
C LYS A 33 11.18 -18.01 2.14
N ASP A 34 11.00 -18.85 1.12
CA ASP A 34 11.32 -18.49 -0.26
C ASP A 34 10.11 -17.77 -0.87
N ILE A 35 10.24 -16.48 -1.13
CA ILE A 35 9.15 -15.64 -1.66
C ILE A 35 9.67 -14.93 -2.91
N ARG A 36 8.96 -15.11 -4.03
CA ARG A 36 9.30 -14.48 -5.31
C ARG A 36 8.10 -13.85 -5.98
N LEU A 37 8.37 -12.87 -6.86
CA LEU A 37 7.36 -12.30 -7.72
C LEU A 37 6.91 -13.35 -8.75
N LEU A 38 5.60 -13.48 -8.96
CA LEU A 38 5.06 -14.43 -9.95
C LEU A 38 5.31 -13.95 -11.39
N ALA A 39 5.30 -12.63 -11.61
CA ALA A 39 5.52 -12.05 -12.92
C ALA A 39 6.97 -12.27 -13.39
N PRO A 40 7.18 -12.54 -14.71
CA PRO A 40 8.52 -12.69 -15.28
C PRO A 40 9.30 -11.37 -15.27
N ASP A 41 8.57 -10.26 -15.39
CA ASP A 41 9.10 -8.89 -15.41
C ASP A 41 8.67 -8.11 -14.17
N LEU A 42 9.32 -6.96 -13.95
CA LEU A 42 9.04 -6.08 -12.83
C LEU A 42 7.62 -5.50 -12.90
N CYS A 43 6.75 -5.91 -11.98
CA CYS A 43 5.39 -5.37 -11.85
C CYS A 43 5.35 -4.17 -10.88
N MET A 44 5.55 -2.97 -11.41
CA MET A 44 5.49 -1.72 -10.64
C MET A 44 4.24 -0.90 -10.95
N CYS A 45 3.64 -0.32 -9.91
CA CYS A 45 2.58 0.68 -10.10
C CYS A 45 3.18 2.07 -10.34
N ALA A 46 3.11 2.56 -11.58
CA ALA A 46 3.66 3.87 -11.95
C ALA A 46 3.11 5.03 -11.10
N THR A 47 1.84 4.98 -10.71
CA THR A 47 1.22 6.00 -9.85
C THR A 47 1.75 5.93 -8.42
N MET A 48 1.95 4.72 -7.88
CA MET A 48 2.51 4.54 -6.53
C MET A 48 3.96 5.03 -6.47
N TYR A 49 4.72 4.84 -7.55
CA TYR A 49 6.11 5.30 -7.67
C TYR A 49 6.25 6.84 -7.71
N ARG A 50 5.15 7.59 -7.83
CA ARG A 50 5.18 9.06 -7.72
C ARG A 50 5.36 9.55 -6.27
N ILE A 51 5.17 8.67 -5.29
CA ILE A 51 5.39 9.00 -3.88
C ILE A 51 6.88 8.79 -3.58
N ALA A 52 7.60 9.90 -3.39
CA ALA A 52 9.04 9.89 -3.17
C ALA A 52 9.42 10.66 -1.89
N PRO A 53 10.55 10.33 -1.23
CA PRO A 53 10.97 10.99 0.01
C PRO A 53 11.08 12.51 -0.10
N GLN A 54 11.55 13.03 -1.23
CA GLN A 54 11.62 14.48 -1.46
C GLN A 54 10.25 15.15 -1.47
N ASN A 55 9.22 14.48 -2.00
CA ASN A 55 7.86 15.02 -2.02
C ASN A 55 7.27 15.01 -0.61
N LEU A 56 7.57 13.97 0.18
CA LEU A 56 7.17 13.89 1.58
C LEU A 56 7.85 14.97 2.43
N ALA A 57 9.16 15.15 2.29
CA ALA A 57 9.92 16.17 3.00
C ALA A 57 9.33 17.57 2.74
N TRP A 58 9.09 17.91 1.47
CA TRP A 58 8.50 19.19 1.11
C TRP A 58 7.10 19.41 1.73
N VAL A 59 6.24 18.39 1.74
CA VAL A 59 4.92 18.47 2.39
C VAL A 59 5.07 18.73 3.89
N LEU A 60 5.99 18.03 4.57
CA LEU A 60 6.23 18.19 6.00
C LEU A 60 6.82 19.56 6.34
N ASP A 61 7.80 20.04 5.57
CA ASP A 61 8.40 21.37 5.76
C ASP A 61 7.38 22.49 5.54
N SER A 62 6.52 22.35 4.52
CA SER A 62 5.44 23.30 4.26
C SER A 62 4.47 23.35 5.45
N LEU A 63 4.04 22.19 5.95
CA LEU A 63 3.15 22.10 7.11
C LEU A 63 3.77 22.69 8.37
N ALA A 64 5.06 22.44 8.63
CA ALA A 64 5.79 23.02 9.75
C ALA A 64 5.88 24.56 9.64
N GLY A 65 5.97 25.08 8.42
CA GLY A 65 5.89 26.52 8.12
C GLY A 65 4.48 27.12 8.13
N GLY A 66 3.45 26.34 8.47
CA GLY A 66 2.05 26.79 8.49
C GLY A 66 1.37 26.82 7.12
N LEU A 67 2.01 26.29 6.06
CA LEU A 67 1.46 26.21 4.71
C LEU A 67 0.94 24.80 4.42
N VAL A 68 -0.36 24.67 4.16
CA VAL A 68 -0.95 23.40 3.74
C VAL A 68 -0.89 23.29 2.21
N VAL A 69 -0.10 22.34 1.71
CA VAL A 69 0.02 22.02 0.28
C VAL A 69 -0.74 20.75 -0.06
N ASN A 70 -1.33 20.69 -1.26
CA ASN A 70 -2.04 19.51 -1.78
C ASN A 70 -3.12 18.95 -0.84
N GLN A 71 -3.84 19.82 -0.11
CA GLN A 71 -4.93 19.40 0.75
C GLN A 71 -6.00 18.67 -0.08
N ILE A 72 -6.28 17.43 0.31
CA ILE A 72 -7.34 16.65 -0.33
C ILE A 72 -8.68 17.20 0.15
N THR A 73 -9.46 17.74 -0.79
CA THR A 73 -10.83 18.20 -0.54
C THR A 73 -11.80 17.39 -1.38
N VAL A 74 -12.91 16.95 -0.79
CA VAL A 74 -13.95 16.18 -1.47
C VAL A 74 -15.27 16.94 -1.33
N PRO A 75 -16.06 17.12 -2.42
CA PRO A 75 -17.37 17.74 -2.32
C PRO A 75 -18.27 17.04 -1.30
N ALA A 76 -19.04 17.82 -0.53
CA ALA A 76 -19.82 17.31 0.60
C ALA A 76 -20.78 16.18 0.20
N GLU A 77 -21.42 16.29 -0.96
CA GLU A 77 -22.31 15.24 -1.46
C GLU A 77 -21.56 13.95 -1.81
N THR A 78 -20.42 14.05 -2.50
CA THR A 78 -19.57 12.89 -2.83
C THR A 78 -19.06 12.22 -1.57
N ALA A 79 -18.60 12.99 -0.58
CA ALA A 79 -18.12 12.48 0.69
C ALA A 79 -19.23 11.74 1.46
N ARG A 80 -20.46 12.29 1.48
CA ARG A 80 -21.62 11.66 2.11
C ARG A 80 -21.91 10.27 1.53
N TRP A 81 -22.02 10.18 0.20
CA TRP A 81 -22.38 8.91 -0.44
C TRP A 81 -21.25 7.89 -0.44
N ALA A 82 -20.00 8.33 -0.62
CA ALA A 82 -18.84 7.46 -0.48
C ALA A 82 -18.74 6.89 0.94
N ARG A 83 -19.06 7.70 1.96
CA ARG A 83 -19.06 7.26 3.36
C ARG A 83 -20.12 6.19 3.63
N VAL A 84 -21.34 6.36 3.13
CA VAL A 84 -22.40 5.33 3.26
C VAL A 84 -21.98 4.00 2.64
N ALA A 85 -21.36 4.01 1.46
CA ALA A 85 -20.87 2.79 0.82
C ALA A 85 -19.76 2.12 1.66
N LEU A 86 -18.82 2.92 2.18
CA LEU A 86 -17.74 2.44 3.03
C LEU A 86 -18.28 1.85 4.35
N ASP A 87 -19.20 2.54 5.02
CA ASP A 87 -19.78 2.08 6.28
C ASP A 87 -20.55 0.76 6.09
N ARG A 88 -21.26 0.59 4.97
CA ARG A 88 -21.91 -0.68 4.62
C ARG A 88 -20.91 -1.81 4.38
N MET A 89 -19.82 -1.54 3.65
CA MET A 89 -18.76 -2.53 3.43
C MET A 89 -18.14 -2.98 4.76
N LEU A 90 -17.90 -2.05 5.70
CA LEU A 90 -17.29 -2.35 6.99
C LEU A 90 -18.25 -3.00 7.99
N ALA A 91 -19.56 -2.78 7.87
CA ALA A 91 -20.57 -3.38 8.73
C ALA A 91 -20.77 -4.89 8.44
N ILE A 92 -20.39 -5.35 7.24
CA ILE A 92 -20.44 -6.76 6.86
C ILE A 92 -19.09 -7.38 7.24
N LYS A 93 -19.08 -8.22 8.27
CA LYS A 93 -17.91 -9.04 8.65
C LYS A 93 -17.97 -10.41 7.97
#